data_AF-A0A7I9YY61-F1
#
_entry.id   AF-A0A7I9YY61-F1
#
_cell.length_a   1.000
_cell.length_b   1.000
_cell.length_c   1.000
_cell.angle_alpha   90.00
_cell.angle_beta   90.00
_cell.angle_gamma   90.00
#
_symmetry.space_group_name_H-M   'P 1'
#
loop_
_entity.id
_entity.type
_entity.pdbx_description
1 polymer ?
#
loop_
_entity_poly.entity_id
_entity_poly.type
_entity_poly.pdbx_seq_one_letter_code
_entity_poly.pdbx_strand_id
1 'polypeptide(L)'
;MRVSHTFTPQSAVFDEDNLVSCAGLVPVMVLAEQAGLSELLANKIHITAPRIKSGSANPAPKLATLIASMCAGADYIDDVDLVRAGGMKTLFHRVYAPSTVGTLLREFTFGHARQLDSVLAEHLAGLCKRTDLLPGAQVRAFIDIDSLVRPVYGHAKQGASYGHTKIAGKQVLRKGLSPLVTTVSTDTAPPVVTGIRLRAGKANSGKGAARMVAQAITTARAAG
;
A
#
# COMPACT_ATOMS: atom_id res chain seq x y z
N MET A 1 4.60 -10.15 31.42
CA MET A 1 5.97 -10.59 31.10
C MET A 1 6.91 -9.52 31.64
N ARG A 2 7.68 -9.81 32.69
CA ARG A 2 8.67 -8.87 33.27
C ARG A 2 9.97 -9.07 32.48
N VAL A 3 10.48 -8.01 31.86
CA VAL A 3 11.76 -8.07 31.15
C VAL A 3 12.88 -8.20 32.19
N SER A 4 13.73 -9.21 32.04
CA SER A 4 14.79 -9.57 33.00
C SER A 4 16.08 -8.75 32.85
N HIS A 5 16.08 -7.71 32.00
CA HIS A 5 17.25 -6.88 31.72
C HIS A 5 16.98 -5.43 32.10
N THR A 6 17.88 -4.87 32.91
CA THR A 6 17.93 -3.44 33.21
C THR A 6 18.90 -2.80 32.22
N PHE A 7 18.37 -2.04 31.25
CA PHE A 7 19.20 -1.24 30.36
C PHE A 7 19.96 -0.19 31.19
N THR A 8 21.28 -0.24 31.17
CA THR A 8 22.16 0.72 31.84
C THR A 8 22.42 1.92 30.92
N PRO A 9 22.92 3.06 31.43
CA PRO A 9 23.38 4.18 30.60
C PRO A 9 24.49 3.83 29.58
N GLN A 10 25.07 2.64 29.68
CA GLN A 10 26.09 2.08 28.78
C GLN A 10 25.51 1.05 27.80
N SER A 11 24.19 0.86 27.78
CA SER A 11 23.55 0.06 26.75
C SER A 11 23.89 0.69 25.41
N ALA A 12 24.53 -0.05 24.51
CA ALA A 12 24.92 0.47 23.21
C ALA A 12 23.68 0.97 22.47
N VAL A 13 23.58 2.29 22.30
CA VAL A 13 22.63 2.91 21.40
C VAL A 13 23.40 3.20 20.11
N PHE A 14 23.00 2.57 19.02
CA PHE A 14 23.56 2.85 17.70
C PHE A 14 22.92 4.14 17.15
N ASP A 15 23.31 5.28 17.71
CA ASP A 15 22.89 6.62 17.28
C ASP A 15 23.93 7.24 16.33
N GLU A 16 24.42 6.46 15.37
CA GLU A 16 25.33 7.01 14.35
C GLU A 16 24.51 7.79 13.32
N ASP A 17 24.58 9.12 13.38
CA ASP A 17 23.85 10.03 12.50
C ASP A 17 24.23 9.87 11.03
N ASN A 18 25.38 9.25 10.71
CA ASN A 18 25.77 8.95 9.33
C ASN A 18 25.28 7.58 8.83
N LEU A 19 24.74 6.72 9.69
CA LEU A 19 24.31 5.38 9.32
C LEU A 19 22.93 5.43 8.64
N VAL A 20 22.84 4.83 7.45
CA VAL A 20 21.63 4.80 6.63
C VAL A 20 21.24 3.35 6.36
N SER A 21 20.25 2.84 7.10
CA SER A 21 19.82 1.43 7.03
C SER A 21 19.18 1.04 5.70
N CYS A 22 18.57 1.99 4.98
CA CYS A 22 17.80 1.72 3.76
C CYS A 22 18.20 2.64 2.60
N ALA A 23 19.50 2.80 2.33
CA ALA A 23 20.00 3.69 1.27
C ALA A 23 19.43 3.35 -0.13
N GLY A 24 19.13 2.06 -0.39
CA GLY A 24 18.47 1.61 -1.61
C GLY A 24 17.06 2.18 -1.84
N LEU A 25 16.45 2.79 -0.81
CA LEU A 25 15.17 3.48 -0.92
C LEU A 25 15.29 4.77 -1.76
N VAL A 26 16.48 5.39 -1.82
CA VAL A 26 16.71 6.62 -2.59
C VAL A 26 16.38 6.44 -4.07
N PRO A 27 16.98 5.49 -4.81
CA PRO A 27 16.65 5.30 -6.23
C PRO A 27 15.19 4.86 -6.44
N VAL A 28 14.59 4.11 -5.51
CA VAL A 28 13.16 3.72 -5.59
C VAL A 28 12.26 4.94 -5.52
N MET A 29 12.47 5.82 -4.55
CA MET A 29 11.67 7.03 -4.39
C MET A 29 11.94 8.05 -5.50
N VAL A 30 13.18 8.14 -6.00
CA VAL A 30 13.49 8.98 -7.18
C VAL A 30 12.71 8.52 -8.40
N LEU A 31 12.64 7.21 -8.67
CA LEU A 31 11.81 6.69 -9.76
C LEU A 31 10.32 6.99 -9.53
N ALA A 32 9.84 6.83 -8.30
CA ALA A 32 8.45 7.14 -7.95
C ALA A 32 8.11 8.62 -8.20
N GLU A 33 9.00 9.54 -7.85
CA GLU A 33 8.85 10.97 -8.15
C GLU A 33 8.87 11.25 -9.65
N GLN A 34 9.80 10.63 -10.40
CA GLN A 34 9.85 10.78 -11.87
C GLN A 34 8.61 10.22 -12.58
N ALA A 35 7.94 9.23 -11.97
CA ALA A 35 6.65 8.70 -12.42
C ALA A 35 5.45 9.44 -11.79
N GLY A 36 5.68 10.58 -11.13
CA GLY A 36 4.64 11.52 -10.71
C GLY A 36 3.94 11.19 -9.38
N LEU A 37 4.47 10.29 -8.54
CA LEU A 37 3.78 9.83 -7.33
C LEU A 37 3.32 10.97 -6.41
N SER A 38 4.23 11.88 -6.03
CA SER A 38 3.90 12.97 -5.10
C SER A 38 2.86 13.94 -5.68
N GLU A 39 2.96 14.25 -6.98
CA GLU A 39 1.98 15.11 -7.66
C GLU A 39 0.60 14.43 -7.71
N LEU A 40 0.55 13.14 -8.08
CA LEU A 40 -0.69 12.37 -8.10
C LEU A 40 -1.34 12.30 -6.72
N LEU A 41 -0.54 12.07 -5.66
CA LEU A 41 -1.05 12.06 -4.29
C LEU A 41 -1.59 13.44 -3.89
N ALA A 42 -0.88 14.53 -4.22
CA ALA A 42 -1.30 15.90 -3.91
C ALA A 42 -2.59 16.28 -4.64
N ASN A 43 -2.72 15.88 -5.90
CA ASN A 43 -3.84 16.26 -6.77
C ASN A 43 -5.07 15.38 -6.62
N LYS A 44 -4.97 14.19 -6.01
CA LYS A 44 -6.09 13.24 -5.96
C LYS A 44 -6.59 12.96 -4.55
N ILE A 45 -5.74 13.06 -3.53
CA ILE A 45 -6.13 12.73 -2.16
C ILE A 45 -6.76 13.94 -1.49
N HIS A 46 -8.08 13.86 -1.34
CA HIS A 46 -8.89 14.93 -0.76
C HIS A 46 -9.76 14.38 0.36
N ILE A 47 -9.54 14.92 1.56
CA ILE A 47 -10.33 14.63 2.76
C ILE A 47 -11.02 15.94 3.16
N THR A 48 -12.23 16.15 2.65
CA THR A 48 -12.98 17.42 2.80
C THR A 48 -13.56 17.60 4.21
N ALA A 49 -13.96 16.50 4.85
CA ALA A 49 -14.53 16.50 6.20
C ALA A 49 -13.70 15.60 7.13
N PRO A 50 -12.53 16.07 7.62
CA PRO A 50 -11.72 15.30 8.55
C PRO A 50 -12.38 15.27 9.94
N ARG A 51 -12.26 14.16 10.67
CA ARG A 51 -12.73 14.08 12.06
C ARG A 51 -11.84 14.88 13.00
N ILE A 52 -10.55 14.97 12.70
CA ILE A 52 -9.61 15.87 13.37
C ILE A 52 -8.83 16.71 12.35
N LYS A 53 -8.60 17.99 12.65
CA LYS A 53 -7.97 18.94 11.71
C LYS A 53 -6.61 18.47 11.18
N SER A 54 -5.79 17.84 12.03
CA SER A 54 -4.47 17.32 11.64
C SER A 54 -4.56 16.06 10.76
N GLY A 55 -5.71 15.39 10.71
CA GLY A 55 -5.98 14.18 9.94
C GLY A 55 -5.88 14.40 8.43
N SER A 56 -6.25 15.58 7.92
CA SER A 56 -6.16 15.91 6.49
C SER A 56 -4.99 16.81 6.12
N ALA A 57 -4.20 17.29 7.09
CA ALA A 57 -3.07 18.17 6.81
C ALA A 57 -1.95 17.42 6.07
N ASN A 58 -1.45 17.96 4.95
CA ASN A 58 -0.33 17.41 4.17
C ASN A 58 -0.47 15.89 3.87
N PRO A 59 -1.56 15.45 3.20
CA PRO A 59 -1.80 14.02 3.01
C PRO A 59 -0.76 13.37 2.10
N ALA A 60 -0.34 14.06 1.04
CA ALA A 60 0.61 13.54 0.07
C ALA A 60 1.97 13.12 0.68
N PRO A 61 2.71 13.99 1.39
CA PRO A 61 4.01 13.56 1.93
C PRO A 61 3.88 12.58 3.11
N LYS A 62 2.75 12.55 3.83
CA LYS A 62 2.44 11.49 4.81
C LYS A 62 2.24 10.13 4.14
N LEU A 63 1.54 10.08 3.00
CA LEU A 63 1.35 8.84 2.23
C LEU A 63 2.65 8.41 1.55
N ALA A 64 3.43 9.34 1.02
CA ALA A 64 4.77 9.05 0.49
C ALA A 64 5.69 8.47 1.58
N THR A 65 5.65 9.02 2.81
CA THR A 65 6.36 8.44 3.97
C THR A 65 5.93 6.99 4.21
N LEU A 66 4.62 6.71 4.21
CA LEU A 66 4.11 5.35 4.41
C LEU A 66 4.56 4.39 3.31
N ILE A 67 4.44 4.78 2.05
CA ILE A 67 4.89 3.98 0.89
C ILE A 67 6.38 3.71 0.99
N ALA A 68 7.19 4.74 1.26
CA ALA A 68 8.64 4.61 1.43
C ALA A 68 8.99 3.64 2.57
N SER A 69 8.25 3.70 3.68
CA SER A 69 8.42 2.78 4.81
C SER A 69 8.09 1.34 4.42
N MET A 70 6.99 1.12 3.68
CA MET A 70 6.61 -0.21 3.18
C MET A 70 7.66 -0.78 2.23
N CYS A 71 8.22 0.06 1.33
CA CYS A 71 9.33 -0.35 0.47
C CYS A 71 10.61 -0.71 1.25
N ALA A 72 10.80 -0.10 2.42
CA ALA A 72 11.89 -0.40 3.33
C ALA A 72 11.61 -1.59 4.28
N GLY A 73 10.44 -2.22 4.19
CA GLY A 73 10.07 -3.42 4.97
C GLY A 73 9.16 -3.18 6.17
N ALA A 74 8.48 -2.03 6.25
CA ALA A 74 7.52 -1.76 7.32
C ALA A 74 6.26 -2.63 7.20
N ASP A 75 5.99 -3.43 8.23
CA ASP A 75 4.80 -4.30 8.34
C ASP A 75 3.77 -3.75 9.34
N TYR A 76 4.20 -2.91 10.28
CA TYR A 76 3.38 -2.26 11.30
C TYR A 76 3.48 -0.73 11.22
N ILE A 77 2.50 -0.02 11.80
CA ILE A 77 2.50 1.45 11.75
C ILE A 77 3.72 2.06 12.44
N ASP A 78 4.23 1.41 13.50
CA ASP A 78 5.41 1.87 14.23
C ASP A 78 6.69 1.71 13.41
N ASP A 79 6.73 0.78 12.45
CA ASP A 79 7.86 0.59 11.53
C ASP A 79 8.04 1.76 10.56
N VAL A 80 7.09 2.71 10.50
CA VAL A 80 7.29 3.99 9.80
C VAL A 80 8.46 4.78 10.38
N ASP A 81 8.86 4.54 11.63
CA ASP A 81 10.08 5.16 12.17
C ASP A 81 11.38 4.66 11.50
N LEU A 82 11.35 3.56 10.74
CA LEU A 82 12.49 3.06 9.96
C LEU A 82 13.03 4.13 9.00
N VAL A 83 12.15 4.89 8.33
CA VAL A 83 12.57 5.96 7.40
C VAL A 83 12.92 7.28 8.11
N ARG A 84 12.94 7.27 9.45
CA ARG A 84 13.25 8.41 10.30
C ARG A 84 14.47 8.16 11.21
N ALA A 85 15.02 6.95 11.20
CA ALA A 85 16.16 6.54 12.00
C ALA A 85 17.50 6.94 11.37
N GLY A 86 18.51 7.21 12.21
CA GLY A 86 19.87 7.57 11.78
C GLY A 86 19.91 8.69 10.75
N GLY A 87 20.78 8.54 9.76
CA GLY A 87 21.01 9.52 8.68
C GLY A 87 19.88 9.65 7.66
N MET A 88 18.76 8.94 7.80
CA MET A 88 17.65 8.97 6.83
C MET A 88 17.06 10.38 6.65
N LYS A 89 17.07 11.21 7.71
CA LYS A 89 16.57 12.60 7.64
C LYS A 89 17.46 13.54 6.81
N THR A 90 18.72 13.15 6.56
CA THR A 90 19.62 13.85 5.65
C THR A 90 19.27 13.54 4.19
N LEU A 91 18.80 12.32 3.91
CA LEU A 91 18.44 11.87 2.56
C LEU A 91 17.00 12.21 2.17
N PHE A 92 16.08 12.15 3.13
CA PHE A 92 14.65 12.35 2.90
C PHE A 92 14.11 13.50 3.72
N HIS A 93 13.62 14.52 3.01
CA HIS A 93 12.92 15.64 3.63
C HIS A 93 11.44 15.29 3.83
N ARG A 94 10.82 15.84 4.89
CA ARG A 94 9.39 15.68 5.20
C ARG A 94 8.94 14.23 5.52
N VAL A 95 9.75 13.50 6.28
CA VAL A 95 9.39 12.20 6.86
C VAL A 95 8.56 12.34 8.14
N TYR A 96 7.43 11.61 8.23
CA TYR A 96 6.45 11.76 9.32
C TYR A 96 6.43 10.59 10.30
N ALA A 97 6.14 10.89 11.58
CA ALA A 97 6.09 9.88 12.64
C ALA A 97 4.92 8.89 12.44
N PRO A 98 5.02 7.66 12.96
CA PRO A 98 3.93 6.68 13.01
C PRO A 98 2.59 7.28 13.44
N SER A 99 2.58 8.08 14.51
CA SER A 99 1.38 8.73 15.04
C SER A 99 0.75 9.71 14.05
N THR A 100 1.58 10.41 13.27
CA THR A 100 1.16 11.41 12.29
C THR A 100 0.57 10.75 11.04
N VAL A 101 1.21 9.68 10.56
CA VAL A 101 0.69 8.86 9.47
C VAL A 101 -0.59 8.14 9.90
N GLY A 102 -0.60 7.53 11.09
CA GLY A 102 -1.78 6.86 11.64
C GLY A 102 -2.96 7.81 11.85
N THR A 103 -2.71 9.08 12.19
CA THR A 103 -3.75 10.12 12.26
C THR A 103 -4.42 10.33 10.91
N LEU A 104 -3.64 10.42 9.82
CA LEU A 104 -4.17 10.50 8.46
C LEU A 104 -4.94 9.22 8.08
N LEU A 105 -4.35 8.05 8.29
CA LEU A 105 -4.96 6.76 7.92
C LEU A 105 -6.30 6.52 8.59
N ARG A 106 -6.50 7.01 9.82
CA ARG A 106 -7.79 6.90 10.48
C ARG A 106 -8.88 7.62 9.70
N GLU A 107 -8.60 8.73 9.00
CA GLU A 107 -9.59 9.48 8.20
C GLU A 107 -10.00 8.76 6.91
N PHE A 108 -9.33 7.67 6.53
CA PHE A 108 -9.64 6.96 5.30
C PHE A 108 -11.00 6.26 5.39
N THR A 109 -11.81 6.50 4.36
CA THR A 109 -13.05 5.78 4.10
C THR A 109 -12.90 5.00 2.81
N PHE A 110 -13.93 4.25 2.42
CA PHE A 110 -13.95 3.60 1.12
C PHE A 110 -13.75 4.58 -0.05
N GLY A 111 -14.28 5.82 0.06
CA GLY A 111 -14.09 6.86 -0.95
C GLY A 111 -12.63 7.28 -1.09
N HIS A 112 -11.91 7.42 0.03
CA HIS A 112 -10.48 7.77 0.01
C HIS A 112 -9.63 6.62 -0.55
N ALA A 113 -9.98 5.37 -0.25
CA ALA A 113 -9.35 4.21 -0.90
C ALA A 113 -9.56 4.22 -2.43
N ARG A 114 -10.72 4.69 -2.91
CA ARG A 114 -10.98 4.87 -4.34
C ARG A 114 -10.18 6.02 -4.97
N GLN A 115 -9.79 7.03 -4.21
CA GLN A 115 -8.84 8.06 -4.67
C GLN A 115 -7.44 7.44 -4.84
N LEU A 116 -7.01 6.59 -3.91
CA LEU A 116 -5.76 5.83 -4.06
C LEU A 116 -5.78 4.88 -5.26
N ASP A 117 -6.92 4.23 -5.57
CA ASP A 117 -7.06 3.44 -6.80
C ASP A 117 -6.78 4.29 -8.06
N SER A 118 -7.17 5.58 -8.07
CA SER A 118 -6.87 6.50 -9.18
C SER A 118 -5.39 6.89 -9.22
N VAL A 119 -4.75 7.08 -8.06
CA VAL A 119 -3.30 7.32 -7.97
C VAL A 119 -2.54 6.12 -8.52
N LEU A 120 -2.89 4.91 -8.10
CA LEU A 120 -2.26 3.66 -8.57
C LEU A 120 -2.34 3.53 -10.09
N ALA A 121 -3.53 3.75 -10.67
CA ALA A 121 -3.74 3.60 -12.10
C ALA A 121 -2.87 4.55 -12.94
N GLU A 122 -2.82 5.83 -12.55
CA GLU A 122 -2.02 6.83 -13.27
C GLU A 122 -0.53 6.70 -12.98
N HIS A 123 -0.16 6.32 -11.76
CA HIS A 123 1.24 6.09 -11.41
C HIS A 123 1.82 4.88 -12.16
N LEU A 124 1.04 3.81 -12.34
CA LEU A 124 1.47 2.66 -13.15
C LEU A 124 1.73 3.08 -14.61
N ALA A 125 0.85 3.89 -15.20
CA ALA A 125 1.10 4.46 -16.52
C ALA A 125 2.35 5.36 -16.55
N GLY A 126 2.58 6.14 -15.49
CA GLY A 126 3.81 6.92 -15.31
C GLY A 126 5.06 6.04 -15.26
N LEU A 127 5.02 4.92 -14.53
CA LEU A 127 6.12 3.96 -14.43
C LEU A 127 6.44 3.31 -15.79
N CYS A 128 5.43 2.88 -16.54
CA CYS A 128 5.61 2.31 -17.88
C CYS A 128 6.21 3.31 -18.90
N LYS A 129 6.04 4.62 -18.69
CA LYS A 129 6.73 5.64 -19.51
C LYS A 129 8.21 5.81 -19.16
N ARG A 130 8.62 5.42 -17.95
CA ARG A 130 9.99 5.57 -17.43
C ARG A 130 10.78 4.28 -17.48
N THR A 131 10.10 3.14 -17.50
CA THR A 131 10.68 1.80 -17.38
C THR A 131 9.93 0.82 -18.27
N ASP A 132 10.64 -0.21 -18.73
CA ASP A 132 10.03 -1.31 -19.49
C ASP A 132 9.36 -2.31 -18.53
N LEU A 133 8.31 -1.86 -17.84
CA LEU A 133 7.63 -2.62 -16.80
C LEU A 133 6.68 -3.69 -17.36
N LEU A 134 6.14 -3.47 -18.56
CA LEU A 134 5.20 -4.37 -19.24
C LEU A 134 5.58 -4.60 -20.71
N PRO A 135 6.79 -5.12 -21.00
CA PRO A 135 7.22 -5.40 -22.36
C PRO A 135 6.21 -6.29 -23.09
N GLY A 136 5.80 -5.87 -24.30
CA GLY A 136 4.91 -6.63 -25.17
C GLY A 136 3.41 -6.42 -24.92
N ALA A 137 3.02 -5.54 -23.98
CA ALA A 137 1.62 -5.26 -23.67
C ALA A 137 0.82 -4.72 -24.87
N GLN A 138 1.48 -4.02 -25.79
CA GLN A 138 0.93 -3.55 -27.07
C GLN A 138 0.53 -4.68 -28.04
N VAL A 139 1.11 -5.87 -27.89
CA VAL A 139 0.75 -7.06 -28.68
C VAL A 139 -0.34 -7.81 -27.94
N ARG A 140 -0.12 -8.11 -26.66
CA ARG A 140 -1.04 -8.85 -25.81
C ARG A 140 -0.74 -8.61 -24.34
N ALA A 141 -1.78 -8.24 -23.60
CA ALA A 141 -1.77 -8.18 -22.15
C ALA A 141 -2.84 -9.13 -21.58
N PHE A 142 -2.52 -9.74 -20.45
CA PHE A 142 -3.44 -10.59 -19.69
C PHE A 142 -3.91 -9.82 -18.47
N ILE A 143 -5.21 -9.86 -18.21
CA ILE A 143 -5.80 -9.34 -16.98
C ILE A 143 -6.27 -10.52 -16.15
N ASP A 144 -5.74 -10.61 -14.93
CA ASP A 144 -6.19 -11.60 -13.96
C ASP A 144 -6.90 -10.92 -12.80
N ILE A 145 -7.79 -11.68 -12.15
CA ILE A 145 -8.53 -11.23 -10.98
C ILE A 145 -8.65 -12.34 -9.94
N ASP A 146 -8.01 -12.10 -8.80
CA ASP A 146 -8.01 -13.03 -7.69
C ASP A 146 -8.89 -12.56 -6.55
N SER A 147 -9.85 -13.41 -6.20
CA SER A 147 -10.61 -13.29 -4.97
C SER A 147 -9.91 -14.09 -3.86
N LEU A 148 -9.33 -13.39 -2.90
CA LEU A 148 -8.58 -13.99 -1.81
C LEU A 148 -9.40 -14.04 -0.52
N VAL A 149 -9.05 -14.98 0.37
CA VAL A 149 -9.47 -14.98 1.77
C VAL A 149 -8.21 -14.95 2.64
N ARG A 150 -7.94 -13.80 3.26
CA ARG A 150 -6.79 -13.61 4.15
C ARG A 150 -7.22 -13.87 5.59
N PRO A 151 -6.72 -14.94 6.23
CA PRO A 151 -7.18 -15.34 7.57
C PRO A 151 -6.81 -14.27 8.59
N VAL A 152 -7.66 -14.10 9.58
CA VAL A 152 -7.35 -13.24 10.73
C VAL A 152 -7.64 -14.01 12.01
N TYR A 153 -6.75 -13.84 12.97
CA TYR A 153 -6.85 -14.45 14.29
C TYR A 153 -7.18 -13.33 15.28
N GLY A 154 -8.38 -13.36 15.85
CA GLY A 154 -8.88 -12.34 16.78
C GLY A 154 -10.24 -11.75 16.42
N HIS A 155 -10.91 -11.21 17.45
CA HIS A 155 -12.29 -10.75 17.32
C HIS A 155 -12.40 -9.32 16.76
N ALA A 156 -11.41 -8.46 17.04
CA ALA A 156 -11.49 -7.01 16.78
C ALA A 156 -11.05 -6.56 15.36
N LYS A 157 -10.55 -7.44 14.49
CA LYS A 157 -10.07 -7.03 13.16
C LYS A 157 -11.23 -6.49 12.31
N GLN A 158 -11.23 -5.18 12.08
CA GLN A 158 -12.23 -4.48 11.27
C GLN A 158 -12.33 -5.07 9.86
N GLY A 159 -13.55 -5.17 9.34
CA GLY A 159 -13.83 -5.66 7.99
C GLY A 159 -13.75 -7.18 7.82
N ALA A 160 -13.14 -7.89 8.78
CA ALA A 160 -13.06 -9.34 8.75
C ALA A 160 -14.37 -9.98 9.24
N SER A 161 -14.79 -11.04 8.54
CA SER A 161 -16.00 -11.79 8.87
C SER A 161 -15.76 -13.27 8.59
N TYR A 162 -16.61 -14.12 9.13
CA TYR A 162 -16.77 -15.48 8.61
C TYR A 162 -17.39 -15.39 7.22
N GLY A 163 -16.77 -16.07 6.27
CA GLY A 163 -17.15 -16.03 4.85
C GLY A 163 -17.67 -17.36 4.33
N HIS A 164 -17.87 -17.42 3.02
CA HIS A 164 -18.39 -18.57 2.26
C HIS A 164 -17.31 -19.62 1.89
N THR A 165 -16.16 -19.62 2.57
CA THR A 165 -15.03 -20.50 2.20
C THR A 165 -15.44 -21.96 2.26
N LYS A 166 -15.13 -22.72 1.21
CA LYS A 166 -15.31 -24.18 1.15
C LYS A 166 -14.00 -24.88 0.83
N ILE A 167 -13.75 -26.01 1.48
CA ILE A 167 -12.65 -26.94 1.16
C ILE A 167 -13.29 -28.29 0.86
N ALA A 168 -13.00 -28.86 -0.32
CA ALA A 168 -13.60 -30.11 -0.79
C ALA A 168 -15.14 -30.13 -0.65
N GLY A 169 -15.79 -29.03 -1.02
CA GLY A 169 -17.26 -28.86 -0.95
C GLY A 169 -17.83 -28.56 0.44
N LYS A 170 -17.05 -28.74 1.52
CA LYS A 170 -17.49 -28.49 2.91
C LYS A 170 -17.21 -27.05 3.30
N GLN A 171 -18.20 -26.39 3.91
CA GLN A 171 -18.00 -25.05 4.46
C GLN A 171 -16.99 -25.09 5.61
N VAL A 172 -16.02 -24.17 5.57
CA VAL A 172 -15.02 -24.02 6.61
C VAL A 172 -15.25 -22.69 7.30
N LEU A 173 -15.39 -22.75 8.62
CA LEU A 173 -15.68 -21.60 9.46
C LEU A 173 -14.40 -20.80 9.68
N ARG A 174 -14.01 -20.03 8.66
CA ARG A 174 -12.78 -19.24 8.62
C ARG A 174 -13.10 -17.75 8.66
N LYS A 175 -12.62 -17.06 9.70
CA LYS A 175 -12.68 -15.60 9.74
C LYS A 175 -11.56 -15.03 8.89
N GLY A 176 -11.90 -14.11 8.00
CA GLY A 176 -10.91 -13.50 7.13
C GLY A 176 -11.34 -12.17 6.55
N LEU A 177 -10.36 -11.50 5.97
CA LEU A 177 -10.54 -10.39 5.04
C LEU A 177 -10.73 -10.97 3.64
N SER A 178 -11.53 -10.28 2.82
CA SER A 178 -11.84 -10.73 1.45
C SER A 178 -11.34 -9.73 0.41
N PRO A 179 -10.02 -9.57 0.23
CA PRO A 179 -9.50 -8.72 -0.83
C PRO A 179 -9.82 -9.31 -2.20
N LEU A 180 -10.02 -8.40 -3.15
CA LEU A 180 -10.04 -8.67 -4.57
C LEU A 180 -8.83 -7.95 -5.15
N VAL A 181 -8.04 -8.65 -5.96
CA VAL A 181 -6.82 -8.11 -6.57
C VAL A 181 -6.92 -8.28 -8.06
N THR A 182 -6.58 -7.25 -8.83
CA THR A 182 -6.43 -7.36 -10.28
C THR A 182 -4.97 -7.14 -10.63
N THR A 183 -4.50 -7.89 -11.62
CA THR A 183 -3.14 -7.77 -12.15
C THR A 183 -3.17 -7.60 -13.66
N VAL A 184 -2.08 -7.07 -14.20
CA VAL A 184 -1.77 -7.09 -15.63
C VAL A 184 -0.42 -7.77 -15.82
N SER A 185 -0.32 -8.65 -16.81
CA SER A 185 0.94 -9.26 -17.23
C SER A 185 1.01 -9.32 -18.75
N THR A 186 2.17 -9.71 -19.28
CA THR A 186 2.36 -10.00 -20.70
C THR A 186 2.94 -11.40 -20.86
N ASP A 187 3.24 -11.81 -22.08
CA ASP A 187 3.96 -13.07 -22.32
C ASP A 187 5.38 -13.07 -21.73
N THR A 188 5.95 -11.90 -21.44
CA THR A 188 7.35 -11.74 -21.01
C THR A 188 7.51 -10.97 -19.70
N ALA A 189 6.46 -10.31 -19.22
CA ALA A 189 6.45 -9.54 -17.98
C ALA A 189 5.66 -10.25 -16.88
N PRO A 190 6.17 -10.32 -15.63
CA PRO A 190 5.43 -10.87 -14.52
C PRO A 190 4.19 -10.01 -14.18
N PRO A 191 3.21 -10.55 -13.44
CA PRO A 191 2.02 -9.79 -13.05
C PRO A 191 2.34 -8.57 -12.17
N VAL A 192 1.81 -7.42 -12.58
CA VAL A 192 1.82 -6.15 -11.83
C VAL A 192 0.42 -5.85 -11.33
N VAL A 193 0.30 -5.41 -10.08
CA VAL A 193 -1.00 -5.09 -9.47
C VAL A 193 -1.59 -3.82 -10.10
N THR A 194 -2.79 -3.94 -10.67
CA THR A 194 -3.56 -2.81 -11.22
C THR A 194 -4.64 -2.29 -10.28
N GLY A 195 -4.94 -3.05 -9.22
CA GLY A 195 -5.91 -2.67 -8.20
C GLY A 195 -6.00 -3.68 -7.08
N ILE A 196 -6.27 -3.19 -5.86
CA ILE A 196 -6.59 -4.03 -4.71
C ILE A 196 -7.76 -3.40 -3.94
N ARG A 197 -8.79 -4.20 -3.67
CA ARG A 197 -9.95 -3.74 -2.91
C ARG A 197 -10.30 -4.71 -1.81
N LEU A 198 -10.31 -4.22 -0.58
CA LEU A 198 -10.92 -4.94 0.52
C LEU A 198 -12.45 -4.88 0.40
N ARG A 199 -13.09 -6.04 0.38
CA ARG A 199 -14.55 -6.17 0.46
C ARG A 199 -14.95 -6.56 1.88
N ALA A 200 -16.24 -6.45 2.20
CA ALA A 200 -16.75 -7.02 3.43
C ALA A 200 -16.38 -8.51 3.52
N GLY A 201 -15.92 -9.00 4.68
CA GLY A 201 -15.41 -10.37 4.80
C GLY A 201 -16.42 -11.49 4.46
N LYS A 202 -17.72 -11.17 4.41
CA LYS A 202 -18.79 -12.09 3.97
C LYS A 202 -19.11 -12.01 2.47
N ALA A 203 -18.38 -11.20 1.72
CA ALA A 203 -18.62 -11.00 0.30
C ALA A 203 -18.27 -12.26 -0.50
N ASN A 204 -19.18 -12.69 -1.38
CA ASN A 204 -18.90 -13.78 -2.31
C ASN A 204 -17.76 -13.42 -3.29
N SER A 205 -17.15 -14.43 -3.92
CA SER A 205 -15.94 -14.25 -4.73
C SER A 205 -16.15 -13.30 -5.92
N GLY A 206 -17.33 -13.29 -6.53
CA GLY A 206 -17.65 -12.43 -7.67
C GLY A 206 -18.03 -10.98 -7.31
N LYS A 207 -18.25 -10.66 -6.03
CA LYS A 207 -18.75 -9.33 -5.64
C LYS A 207 -17.74 -8.25 -6.02
N GLY A 208 -18.14 -7.37 -6.94
CA GLY A 208 -17.32 -6.25 -7.41
C GLY A 208 -16.32 -6.59 -8.53
N ALA A 209 -16.24 -7.85 -8.95
CA ALA A 209 -15.29 -8.32 -9.97
C ALA A 209 -15.43 -7.59 -11.30
N ALA A 210 -16.65 -7.53 -11.87
CA ALA A 210 -16.88 -6.88 -13.17
C ALA A 210 -16.37 -5.43 -13.21
N ARG A 211 -16.63 -4.65 -12.14
CA ARG A 211 -16.14 -3.27 -12.05
C ARG A 211 -14.63 -3.20 -11.89
N MET A 212 -14.02 -4.13 -11.14
CA MET A 212 -12.57 -4.15 -10.95
C MET A 212 -11.84 -4.55 -12.23
N VAL A 213 -12.36 -5.53 -12.98
CA VAL A 213 -11.84 -5.90 -14.30
C VAL A 213 -11.93 -4.74 -15.29
N ALA A 214 -13.08 -4.05 -15.37
CA ALA A 214 -13.21 -2.87 -16.23
C ALA A 214 -12.19 -1.77 -15.90
N GLN A 215 -11.90 -1.58 -14.61
CA GLN A 215 -10.88 -0.64 -14.14
C GLN A 215 -9.47 -1.12 -14.50
N ALA A 216 -9.16 -2.40 -14.30
CA ALA A 216 -7.88 -2.99 -14.66
C ALA A 216 -7.61 -2.88 -16.17
N ILE A 217 -8.62 -3.11 -17.02
CA ILE A 217 -8.52 -2.91 -18.48
C ILE A 217 -8.22 -1.46 -18.82
N THR A 218 -8.89 -0.51 -18.15
CA THR A 218 -8.65 0.92 -18.36
C THR A 218 -7.22 1.29 -17.96
N THR A 219 -6.76 0.80 -16.81
CA THR A 219 -5.38 0.99 -16.34
C THR A 219 -4.37 0.38 -17.30
N ALA A 220 -4.59 -0.84 -17.78
CA ALA A 220 -3.70 -1.52 -18.72
C ALA A 220 -3.57 -0.73 -20.03
N ARG A 221 -4.68 -0.25 -20.60
CA ARG A 221 -4.66 0.61 -21.81
C ARG A 221 -3.88 1.91 -21.60
N ALA A 222 -3.90 2.47 -20.39
CA ALA A 222 -3.12 3.67 -20.09
C ALA A 222 -1.62 3.36 -19.88
N ALA A 223 -1.30 2.12 -19.49
CA ALA A 223 0.05 1.66 -19.21
C ALA A 223 0.82 1.16 -20.45
N GLY A 224 0.14 0.96 -21.59
CA GLY A 224 0.75 0.52 -22.85
C GLY A 224 -0.05 -0.62 -23.47
#